data_AF-A0A096MG19-F1
#
_entry.id   AF-A0A096MG19-F1
#
_cell.length_a   1.000
_cell.length_b   1.000
_cell.length_c   1.000
_cell.angle_alpha   90.00
_cell.angle_beta   90.00
_cell.angle_gamma   90.00
#
_symmetry.space_group_name_H-M   'P 1'
#
loop_
_entity.id
_entity.type
_entity.pdbx_description
1 polymer ?
#
loop_
_entity_poly.entity_id
_entity_poly.type
_entity_poly.pdbx_seq_one_letter_code
_entity_poly.pdbx_strand_id
1 'polypeptide(L)'
;MSQEGFRAAYVSGYIQMTMVGANQWKGGYKKYLLSNVLNNVTFEPSSIEPDSYLGYSMAVAKTIYGPLTILGAPRNEHKGFVMTAFNEQLRDQIRPFERQTGEYFGAEVCAMDVDSDGVTDLILISSPMYKDVDREGRVYVCELN
;
A
#
# COMPACT_ATOMS: atom_id res chain seq x y z
N MET A 1 -9.55 0.49 17.53
CA MET A 1 -10.41 0.56 16.33
C MET A 1 -9.61 0.13 15.11
N SER A 2 -9.02 -1.08 15.09
CA SER A 2 -8.02 -1.44 14.05
C SER A 2 -8.62 -1.52 12.64
N GLN A 3 -9.93 -1.83 12.53
CA GLN A 3 -10.61 -2.05 11.24
C GLN A 3 -9.85 -3.03 10.35
N GLU A 4 -9.51 -4.17 10.95
CA GLU A 4 -8.83 -5.24 10.24
C GLU A 4 -9.70 -5.80 9.10
N GLY A 5 -9.08 -6.07 7.94
CA GLY A 5 -9.78 -6.51 6.74
C GLY A 5 -10.29 -5.35 5.88
N PHE A 6 -9.86 -4.11 6.15
CA PHE A 6 -10.20 -2.95 5.32
C PHE A 6 -9.83 -3.18 3.84
N ARG A 7 -8.67 -3.81 3.61
CA ARG A 7 -8.29 -4.48 2.36
C ARG A 7 -7.75 -5.87 2.67
N ALA A 8 -7.86 -6.77 1.71
CA ALA A 8 -7.31 -8.12 1.80
C ALA A 8 -6.68 -8.55 0.48
N ALA A 9 -5.62 -9.36 0.57
CA ALA A 9 -4.99 -10.01 -0.57
C ALA A 9 -4.68 -11.47 -0.24
N TYR A 10 -4.87 -12.34 -1.21
CA TYR A 10 -4.39 -13.71 -1.15
C TYR A 10 -2.99 -13.76 -1.75
N VAL A 11 -2.05 -14.36 -1.03
CA VAL A 11 -0.72 -14.70 -1.53
C VAL A 11 -0.50 -16.19 -1.26
N SER A 12 0.24 -16.88 -2.12
CA SER A 12 0.46 -18.31 -1.95
C SER A 12 0.98 -18.63 -0.53
N GLY A 13 0.16 -19.34 0.25
CA GLY A 13 0.46 -19.73 1.62
C GLY A 13 -0.11 -18.83 2.74
N TYR A 14 -0.64 -17.63 2.43
CA TYR A 14 -1.20 -16.73 3.45
C TYR A 14 -2.26 -15.76 2.92
N ILE A 15 -3.14 -15.31 3.82
CA ILE A 15 -4.02 -14.15 3.57
C ILE A 15 -3.42 -12.94 4.28
N GLN A 16 -3.29 -11.82 3.57
CA GLN A 16 -2.86 -10.56 4.14
C GLN A 16 -4.06 -9.63 4.28
N MET A 17 -4.23 -9.00 5.44
CA MET A 17 -5.32 -8.06 5.73
C MET A 17 -4.75 -6.76 6.29
N THR A 18 -5.20 -5.62 5.79
CA THR A 18 -4.80 -4.32 6.32
C THR A 18 -5.61 -3.93 7.55
N MET A 19 -5.04 -3.05 8.37
CA MET A 19 -5.61 -2.58 9.63
C MET A 19 -5.50 -1.06 9.72
N VAL A 20 -6.29 -0.34 8.93
CA VAL A 20 -6.15 1.11 8.72
C VAL A 20 -6.22 1.94 10.01
N GLY A 21 -6.98 1.50 11.01
CA GLY A 21 -7.17 2.20 12.28
C GLY A 21 -6.24 1.72 13.41
N ALA A 22 -5.24 0.89 13.11
CA ALA A 22 -4.25 0.46 14.07
C ALA A 22 -3.36 1.63 14.52
N ASN A 23 -2.92 1.60 15.79
CA ASN A 23 -1.92 2.49 16.36
C ASN A 23 -2.17 3.98 16.08
N GLN A 24 -3.28 4.53 16.60
CA GLN A 24 -3.68 5.92 16.35
C GLN A 24 -3.81 6.22 14.84
N TRP A 25 -4.47 5.31 14.11
CA TRP A 25 -4.69 5.45 12.66
C TRP A 25 -3.41 5.57 11.82
N LYS A 26 -2.26 5.16 12.36
CA LYS A 26 -1.04 4.98 11.57
C LYS A 26 -1.26 3.91 10.50
N GLY A 27 -1.91 2.81 10.87
CA GLY A 27 -2.24 1.70 9.98
C GLY A 27 -1.17 0.61 9.91
N GLY A 28 -1.33 -0.33 8.97
CA GLY A 28 -0.47 -1.51 8.83
C GLY A 28 -1.18 -2.71 8.19
N TYR A 29 -0.56 -3.89 8.27
CA TYR A 29 -1.18 -5.15 7.86
C TYR A 29 -0.80 -6.32 8.78
N LYS A 30 -1.61 -7.38 8.71
CA LYS A 30 -1.35 -8.71 9.26
C LYS A 30 -1.37 -9.76 8.18
N LYS A 31 -0.48 -10.74 8.29
CA LYS A 31 -0.48 -11.99 7.51
C LYS A 31 -1.00 -13.13 8.36
N TYR A 32 -1.86 -13.94 7.78
CA TYR A 32 -2.42 -15.17 8.34
C TYR A 32 -1.94 -16.36 7.52
N LEU A 33 -1.03 -17.15 8.09
CA LEU A 33 -0.51 -18.34 7.41
C LEU A 33 -1.63 -19.40 7.30
N LEU A 34 -1.85 -19.92 6.09
CA LEU A 34 -2.88 -20.94 5.85
C LEU A 34 -2.55 -22.28 6.50
N SER A 35 -1.26 -22.56 6.69
CA SER A 35 -0.78 -23.77 7.38
C SER A 35 -1.04 -23.74 8.88
N ASN A 36 -1.09 -22.55 9.49
CA ASN A 36 -1.38 -22.36 10.90
C ASN A 36 -1.87 -20.92 11.14
N VAL A 37 -3.19 -20.74 11.16
CA VAL A 37 -3.82 -19.41 11.27
C VAL A 37 -3.49 -18.68 12.58
N LEU A 38 -3.08 -19.41 13.62
CA LEU A 38 -2.61 -18.80 14.88
C LEU A 38 -1.24 -18.13 14.74
N ASN A 39 -0.45 -18.54 13.74
CA ASN A 39 0.83 -17.93 13.43
C ASN A 39 0.60 -16.76 12.47
N ASN A 40 0.53 -15.56 13.05
CA ASN A 40 0.37 -14.32 12.31
C ASN A 40 1.64 -13.46 12.40
N VAL A 41 1.84 -12.66 11.37
CA VAL A 41 2.96 -11.72 11.28
C VAL A 41 2.39 -10.34 11.03
N THR A 42 2.81 -9.36 11.81
CA THR A 42 2.27 -8.00 11.79
C THR A 42 3.32 -7.03 11.26
N PHE A 43 2.92 -6.12 10.38
CA PHE A 43 3.71 -4.99 9.92
C PHE A 43 3.04 -3.67 10.34
N GLU A 44 3.65 -2.99 11.31
CA GLU A 44 3.19 -1.73 11.90
C GLU A 44 4.40 -0.78 12.07
N PRO A 45 4.80 -0.05 11.01
CA PRO A 45 5.99 0.80 11.06
C PRO A 45 5.79 1.98 12.04
N SER A 46 6.73 2.14 12.97
CA SER A 46 6.67 3.18 14.01
C SER A 46 6.93 4.59 13.48
N SER A 47 7.67 4.70 12.37
CA SER A 47 8.12 5.95 11.75
C SER A 47 7.03 6.73 11.00
N ILE A 48 5.78 6.24 10.99
CA ILE A 48 4.65 6.91 10.35
C ILE A 48 3.92 7.78 11.38
N GLU A 49 3.54 8.99 10.95
CA GLU A 49 2.70 9.90 11.72
C GLU A 49 1.30 9.32 11.99
N PRO A 50 0.67 9.63 13.14
CA PRO A 50 -0.74 9.31 13.37
C PRO A 50 -1.66 9.77 12.23
N ASP A 51 -2.83 9.13 12.12
CA ASP A 51 -3.88 9.49 11.15
C ASP A 51 -3.46 9.38 9.67
N SER A 52 -2.43 8.59 9.37
CA SER A 52 -1.90 8.39 8.00
C SER A 52 -2.68 7.38 7.16
N TYR A 53 -3.42 6.47 7.79
CA TYR A 53 -4.22 5.42 7.15
C TYR A 53 -3.39 4.44 6.29
N LEU A 54 -2.21 4.02 6.75
CA LEU A 54 -1.45 3.00 6.04
C LEU A 54 -2.26 1.71 5.88
N GLY A 55 -2.34 1.20 4.66
CA GLY A 55 -3.16 0.03 4.33
C GLY A 55 -4.60 0.39 3.96
N TYR A 56 -4.89 1.66 3.69
CA TYR A 56 -6.16 2.06 3.05
C TYR A 56 -6.35 1.36 1.69
N SER A 57 -5.27 1.26 0.92
CA SER A 57 -5.16 0.42 -0.27
C SER A 57 -4.00 -0.56 -0.11
N MET A 58 -4.06 -1.67 -0.84
CA MET A 58 -3.00 -2.67 -0.83
C MET A 58 -2.95 -3.45 -2.15
N ALA A 59 -1.74 -3.68 -2.63
CA ALA A 59 -1.44 -4.66 -3.67
C ALA A 59 -0.23 -5.51 -3.23
N VAL A 60 -0.08 -6.70 -3.80
CA VAL A 60 1.11 -7.53 -3.59
C VAL A 60 1.72 -7.79 -4.97
N ALA A 61 2.90 -7.21 -5.21
CA ALA A 61 3.68 -7.43 -6.42
C ALA A 61 4.48 -8.73 -6.31
N LYS A 62 4.60 -9.44 -7.43
CA LYS A 62 5.47 -10.62 -7.54
C LYS A 62 6.81 -10.15 -8.10
N THR A 63 7.87 -10.26 -7.30
CA THR A 63 9.23 -9.91 -7.73
C THR A 63 10.10 -11.15 -7.81
N ILE A 64 11.27 -11.05 -8.44
CA ILE A 64 12.28 -12.13 -8.45
C ILE A 64 12.79 -12.50 -7.05
N TYR A 65 12.67 -11.59 -6.08
CA TYR A 65 13.09 -11.81 -4.69
C TYR A 65 11.97 -12.36 -3.80
N GLY A 66 10.73 -12.38 -4.29
CA GLY A 66 9.54 -12.78 -3.54
C GLY A 66 8.44 -11.71 -3.55
N PRO A 67 7.38 -11.88 -2.74
CA PRO A 67 6.25 -10.95 -2.69
C PRO A 67 6.65 -9.61 -2.06
N LEU A 68 6.38 -8.51 -2.77
CA LEU A 68 6.53 -7.15 -2.27
C LEU A 68 5.14 -6.57 -1.96
N THR A 69 4.89 -6.24 -0.70
CA THR A 69 3.64 -5.61 -0.28
C THR A 69 3.69 -4.11 -0.54
N ILE A 70 2.68 -3.57 -1.21
CA ILE A 70 2.53 -2.15 -1.54
C ILE A 70 1.31 -1.62 -0.79
N LEU A 71 1.47 -0.53 -0.02
CA LEU A 71 0.44 0.01 0.87
C LEU A 71 0.24 1.50 0.61
N GLY A 72 -1.00 1.92 0.39
CA GLY A 72 -1.34 3.33 0.39
C GLY A 72 -1.57 3.88 1.78
N ALA A 73 -1.10 5.11 2.03
CA ALA A 73 -1.34 5.90 3.23
C ALA A 73 -1.85 7.30 2.85
N PRO A 74 -3.07 7.41 2.27
CA PRO A 74 -3.51 8.61 1.56
C PRO A 74 -3.75 9.83 2.44
N ARG A 75 -3.79 9.68 3.76
CA ARG A 75 -3.96 10.79 4.72
C ARG A 75 -2.67 11.32 5.32
N ASN A 76 -1.55 10.64 5.11
CA ASN A 76 -0.27 11.06 5.69
C ASN A 76 0.07 12.51 5.30
N GLU A 77 0.39 13.34 6.30
CA GLU A 77 0.66 14.77 6.13
C GLU A 77 -0.42 15.51 5.31
N HIS A 78 -1.65 14.99 5.28
CA HIS A 78 -2.75 15.45 4.45
C HIS A 78 -2.46 15.45 2.95
N LYS A 79 -1.45 14.71 2.48
CA LYS A 79 -1.02 14.66 1.07
C LYS A 79 -0.94 13.24 0.52
N GLY A 80 -0.61 12.28 1.38
CA GLY A 80 -0.49 10.87 1.03
C GLY A 80 0.94 10.44 0.65
N PHE A 81 1.15 9.13 0.70
CA PHE A 81 2.29 8.41 0.13
C PHE A 81 1.93 6.94 -0.07
N VAL A 82 2.80 6.22 -0.76
CA VAL A 82 2.77 4.75 -0.86
C VAL A 82 4.04 4.17 -0.24
N MET A 83 3.89 3.11 0.55
CA MET A 83 5.00 2.37 1.16
C MET A 83 5.15 1.01 0.50
N THR A 84 6.39 0.56 0.30
CA THR A 84 6.68 -0.84 -0.04
C THR A 84 7.31 -1.56 1.15
N ALA A 85 6.91 -2.80 1.37
CA ALA A 85 7.38 -3.65 2.46
C ALA A 85 7.72 -5.05 1.95
N PHE A 86 8.91 -5.55 2.33
CA PHE A 86 9.39 -6.87 1.98
C PHE A 86 9.88 -7.56 3.24
N ASN A 87 9.41 -8.80 3.48
CA ASN A 87 9.66 -9.53 4.73
C ASN A 87 9.40 -8.66 5.98
N GLU A 88 8.27 -7.93 5.97
CA GLU A 88 7.83 -7.08 7.09
C GLU A 88 8.83 -5.98 7.45
N GLN A 89 9.71 -5.62 6.53
CA GLN A 89 10.61 -4.48 6.66
C GLN A 89 10.24 -3.44 5.61
N LEU A 90 10.28 -2.17 6.02
CA LEU A 90 10.14 -1.05 5.11
C LEU A 90 11.24 -1.12 4.05
N ARG A 91 10.86 -0.99 2.77
CA ARG A 91 11.78 -0.90 1.64
C ARG A 91 11.87 0.52 1.14
N ASP A 92 10.77 1.06 0.61
CA ASP A 92 10.73 2.40 0.04
C ASP A 92 9.46 3.17 0.41
N GLN A 93 9.52 4.49 0.20
CA GLN A 93 8.38 5.39 0.25
C GLN A 93 8.30 6.18 -1.05
N ILE A 94 7.15 6.09 -1.72
CA ILE A 94 6.87 6.73 -3.00
C ILE A 94 5.95 7.92 -2.74
N ARG A 95 6.33 9.08 -3.27
CA ARG A 95 5.54 10.32 -3.22
C ARG A 95 5.53 10.97 -4.61
N PRO A 96 4.46 11.66 -5.01
CA PRO A 96 4.45 12.40 -6.24
C PRO A 96 5.41 13.60 -6.13
N PHE A 97 5.99 14.02 -7.25
CA PHE A 97 6.87 15.19 -7.32
C PHE A 97 6.12 16.46 -6.89
N GLU A 98 4.95 16.69 -7.48
CA GLU A 98 4.03 17.74 -7.08
C GLU A 98 3.04 17.19 -6.06
N ARG A 99 3.12 17.66 -4.82
CA ARG A 99 2.23 17.22 -3.74
C ARG A 99 1.14 18.25 -3.47
N GLN A 100 -0.12 17.85 -3.60
CA GLN A 100 -1.28 18.68 -3.32
C GLN A 100 -1.98 18.22 -2.04
N THR A 101 -2.26 19.15 -1.12
CA THR A 101 -3.01 18.81 0.11
C THR A 101 -4.41 18.33 -0.27
N GLY A 102 -4.81 17.18 0.27
CA GLY A 102 -6.10 16.57 0.00
C GLY A 102 -6.15 15.74 -1.28
N GLU A 103 -5.05 15.59 -2.04
CA GLU A 103 -5.07 14.83 -3.31
C GLU A 103 -5.34 13.34 -3.13
N TYR A 104 -5.16 12.86 -1.89
CA TYR A 104 -5.41 11.48 -1.48
C TYR A 104 -4.50 10.48 -2.21
N PHE A 105 -3.22 10.82 -2.41
CA PHE A 105 -2.25 9.98 -3.12
C PHE A 105 -2.06 8.63 -2.42
N GLY A 106 -2.19 7.53 -3.17
CA GLY A 106 -2.21 6.17 -2.64
C GLY A 106 -3.60 5.69 -2.24
N ALA A 107 -4.67 6.37 -2.66
CA ALA A 107 -6.04 5.94 -2.37
C ALA A 107 -6.34 4.54 -2.91
N GLU A 108 -5.77 4.22 -4.07
CA GLU A 108 -5.74 2.88 -4.67
C GLU A 108 -4.35 2.62 -5.25
N VAL A 109 -3.92 1.37 -5.16
CA VAL A 109 -2.67 0.88 -5.77
C VAL A 109 -2.96 -0.41 -6.55
N CYS A 110 -2.31 -0.59 -7.68
CA CYS A 110 -2.44 -1.78 -8.51
C CYS A 110 -1.06 -2.22 -9.00
N ALA A 111 -0.73 -3.50 -8.85
CA ALA A 111 0.48 -4.11 -9.40
C ALA A 111 0.14 -4.77 -10.73
N MET A 112 0.93 -4.51 -11.78
CA MET A 112 0.70 -5.06 -13.12
C MET A 112 1.97 -5.73 -13.66
N ASP A 113 1.76 -6.92 -14.18
CA ASP A 113 2.66 -7.67 -15.07
C ASP A 113 2.13 -7.43 -16.49
N VAL A 114 2.83 -6.58 -17.25
CA VAL A 114 2.39 -6.06 -18.54
C VAL A 114 2.82 -6.99 -19.67
N ASP A 115 4.01 -7.58 -19.57
CA ASP A 115 4.53 -8.50 -20.59
C ASP A 115 4.19 -9.98 -20.34
N SER A 116 3.55 -10.28 -19.20
CA SER A 116 3.12 -11.61 -18.77
C SER A 116 4.26 -12.59 -18.49
N ASP A 117 5.44 -12.10 -18.09
CA ASP A 117 6.57 -12.94 -17.69
C ASP A 117 6.43 -13.54 -16.26
N GLY A 118 5.40 -13.10 -15.53
CA GLY A 118 5.10 -13.53 -14.17
C GLY A 118 5.80 -12.69 -13.10
N VAL A 119 6.44 -11.59 -13.46
CA VAL A 119 7.02 -10.56 -12.59
C VAL A 119 6.22 -9.27 -12.75
N THR A 120 6.04 -8.53 -11.66
CA THR A 120 5.36 -7.23 -11.73
C THR A 120 6.30 -6.18 -12.29
N ASP A 121 5.91 -5.54 -13.40
CA ASP A 121 6.68 -4.49 -14.07
C ASP A 121 6.43 -3.10 -13.48
N LEU A 122 5.17 -2.82 -13.12
CA LEU A 122 4.77 -1.50 -12.70
C LEU A 122 3.71 -1.50 -11.61
N ILE A 123 3.69 -0.39 -10.87
CA ILE A 123 2.64 -0.04 -9.91
C ILE A 123 1.90 1.18 -10.44
N LEU A 124 0.57 1.09 -10.51
CA LEU A 124 -0.31 2.24 -10.67
C LEU A 124 -0.71 2.78 -9.30
N ILE A 125 -0.63 4.10 -9.10
CA ILE A 125 -0.97 4.77 -7.85
C ILE A 125 -1.97 5.89 -8.14
N SER A 126 -3.11 5.93 -7.44
CA SER A 126 -4.12 6.98 -7.66
C SER A 126 -4.00 8.15 -6.67
N SER A 127 -4.27 9.36 -7.17
CA SER A 127 -4.67 10.56 -6.39
C SER A 127 -6.06 10.99 -6.89
N PRO A 128 -7.15 10.34 -6.45
CA PRO A 128 -8.48 10.59 -7.00
C PRO A 128 -9.00 12.00 -6.69
N MET A 129 -8.47 12.65 -5.65
CA MET A 129 -8.87 14.00 -5.25
C MET A 129 -7.90 15.07 -5.76
N TYR A 130 -6.90 14.69 -6.57
CA TYR A 130 -6.04 15.67 -7.24
C TYR A 130 -6.90 16.56 -8.15
N LYS A 131 -6.67 17.88 -8.09
CA LYS A 131 -7.31 18.86 -8.96
C LYS A 131 -6.24 19.58 -9.78
N ASP A 132 -6.46 19.60 -11.08
CA ASP A 132 -5.79 20.51 -12.02
C ASP A 132 -6.74 21.67 -12.37
N VAL A 133 -6.32 22.58 -13.25
CA VAL A 133 -7.15 23.71 -13.69
C VAL A 133 -8.39 23.25 -14.45
N ASP A 134 -8.27 22.21 -15.28
CA ASP A 134 -9.31 21.71 -16.19
C ASP A 134 -9.65 20.22 -16.01
N ARG A 135 -9.01 19.53 -15.06
CA ARG A 135 -9.08 18.07 -14.88
C ARG A 135 -9.08 17.68 -13.41
N GLU A 136 -9.54 16.46 -13.14
CA GLU A 136 -9.63 15.91 -11.80
C GLU A 136 -9.17 14.45 -11.77
N GLY A 137 -8.61 14.04 -10.64
CA GLY A 137 -8.01 12.74 -10.48
C GLY A 137 -6.68 12.63 -11.23
N ARG A 138 -5.78 11.81 -10.70
CA ARG A 138 -4.53 11.46 -11.37
C ARG A 138 -4.19 10.01 -11.06
N VAL A 139 -3.62 9.33 -12.04
CA VAL A 139 -2.97 8.02 -11.86
C VAL A 139 -1.52 8.17 -12.26
N TYR A 140 -0.64 7.75 -11.38
CA TYR A 140 0.81 7.75 -11.57
C TYR A 140 1.25 6.34 -11.92
N VAL A 141 2.25 6.23 -12.79
CA VAL A 141 2.90 4.97 -13.15
C VAL A 141 4.28 4.96 -12.50
N CYS A 142 4.59 3.92 -11.74
CA CYS A 142 5.89 3.71 -11.11
C CYS A 142 6.44 2.37 -11.58
N GLU A 143 7.59 2.37 -12.25
CA GLU A 143 8.29 1.15 -12.63
C GLU A 143 8.83 0.43 -11.38
N LEU A 144 8.78 -0.89 -11.40
CA LEU A 144 9.28 -1.77 -10.36
C LEU A 144 10.49 -2.53 -10.94
N ASN A 145 11.69 -1.97 -10.74
CA ASN A 145 12.94 -2.60 -11.22
C ASN A 145 13.42 -3.73 -10.30
#